data_AF-A0A4Q5T1J4-F1
#
_entry.id   AF-A0A4Q5T1J4-F1
#
_cell.length_a   1.000
_cell.length_b   1.000
_cell.length_c   1.000
_cell.angle_alpha   90.00
_cell.angle_beta   90.00
_cell.angle_gamma   90.00
#
_symmetry.space_group_name_H-M   'P 1'
#
loop_
_entity.id
_entity.type
_entity.pdbx_description
1 polymer ?
#
loop_
_entity_poly.entity_id
_entity_poly.type
_entity_poly.pdbx_seq_one_letter_code
_entity_poly.pdbx_strand_id
1 'polypeptide(L)'
;MSIPPIDPPTIAPNVAESTTLDASLSIGAGTVRYASGLGLPMYRGGFFPFGVNLDNAGTLWIDNATGASLFQSNLFGAITNSGAMVARSSGGVANTIGINSSFQGLSNSGSIYAIGATSASAVSDWSGSPAVITNSGIIAAQATGSSFAVTRVNGGGVVNTASGSILSESGNAVGVSLYRGHFIGDGSIPDTMIDLQNAGLIEAISTPGAAYYSVAVQIATGSYERNHIVNSGVIRGDYAIVADGTSFSPAAHSTETVTNEAIGLIEGAISLGLGDDRIVNRGTILGWIDMGEDSDSVDNRTGTISGATFLGNGADIFWGGAGTDVALGDRGDDTLLGGVGNDLLLGGYGDDVLQGDAGAAQQRVIAAIAQRHVGAGS
;
A
#
# COMPACT_ATOMS: atom_id res chain seq x y z
N MET A 1 10.22 2.67 -12.25
CA MET A 1 10.72 1.72 -13.25
C MET A 1 9.51 1.10 -13.94
N SER A 2 9.53 0.96 -15.26
CA SER A 2 8.45 0.24 -15.95
C SER A 2 8.39 -1.22 -15.49
N ILE A 3 7.21 -1.82 -15.47
CA ILE A 3 7.03 -3.24 -15.15
C ILE A 3 7.93 -4.10 -16.07
N PRO A 4 8.75 -5.04 -15.55
CA PRO A 4 9.58 -5.89 -16.39
C PRO A 4 8.71 -6.70 -17.37
N PRO A 5 9.02 -6.68 -18.68
CA PRO A 5 8.22 -7.39 -19.67
C PRO A 5 8.25 -8.90 -19.42
N ILE A 6 7.15 -9.56 -19.78
CA ILE A 6 7.04 -11.02 -19.70
C ILE A 6 6.44 -11.55 -21.01
N ASP A 7 7.15 -12.48 -21.63
CA ASP A 7 6.78 -13.03 -22.94
C ASP A 7 5.77 -14.19 -22.79
N PRO A 8 4.79 -14.30 -23.71
CA PRO A 8 3.87 -15.43 -23.72
C PRO A 8 4.60 -16.74 -24.05
N PRO A 9 4.07 -17.90 -23.60
CA PRO A 9 4.62 -19.18 -23.97
C PRO A 9 4.64 -19.39 -25.48
N THR A 10 5.67 -20.06 -25.99
CA THR A 10 5.81 -20.38 -27.43
C THR A 10 4.97 -21.59 -27.87
N ILE A 11 4.24 -22.22 -26.94
CA ILE A 11 3.41 -23.39 -27.21
C ILE A 11 1.96 -22.99 -27.49
N ALA A 12 1.21 -23.87 -28.17
CA ALA A 12 -0.24 -23.71 -28.27
C ALA A 12 -0.92 -23.94 -26.90
N PRO A 13 -2.11 -23.35 -26.67
CA PRO A 13 -2.91 -23.63 -25.47
C PRO A 13 -3.10 -25.14 -25.29
N ASN A 14 -2.80 -25.62 -24.08
CA ASN A 14 -2.77 -27.05 -23.74
C ASN A 14 -3.64 -27.39 -22.52
N VAL A 15 -4.35 -26.41 -21.96
CA VAL A 15 -5.31 -26.59 -20.87
C VAL A 15 -6.61 -25.85 -21.21
N ALA A 16 -7.74 -26.45 -20.85
CA ALA A 16 -9.05 -25.81 -20.99
C ALA A 16 -9.29 -24.77 -19.88
N GLU A 17 -10.07 -23.72 -20.20
CA GLU A 17 -10.62 -22.85 -19.17
C GLU A 17 -11.64 -23.59 -18.29
N SER A 18 -11.89 -23.06 -17.09
CA SER A 18 -12.82 -23.61 -16.10
C SER A 18 -12.46 -25.00 -15.57
N THR A 19 -11.17 -25.28 -15.36
CA THR A 19 -10.75 -26.48 -14.63
C THR A 19 -11.12 -26.34 -13.15
N THR A 20 -12.03 -27.17 -12.66
CA THR A 20 -12.35 -27.23 -11.23
C THR A 20 -11.19 -27.87 -10.46
N LEU A 21 -10.75 -27.20 -9.40
CA LEU A 21 -9.79 -27.74 -8.44
C LEU A 21 -10.53 -28.44 -7.30
N ASP A 22 -10.61 -29.77 -7.41
CA ASP A 22 -11.16 -30.64 -6.37
C ASP A 22 -10.06 -31.27 -5.49
N ALA A 23 -8.80 -31.00 -5.79
CA ALA A 23 -7.62 -31.47 -5.05
C ALA A 23 -6.46 -30.47 -5.22
N SER A 24 -5.45 -30.58 -4.34
CA SER A 24 -4.23 -29.75 -4.39
C SER A 24 -3.55 -29.85 -5.75
N LEU A 25 -3.09 -28.72 -6.28
CA LEU A 25 -2.45 -28.62 -7.59
C LEU A 25 -0.95 -28.37 -7.41
N SER A 26 -0.12 -29.24 -7.99
CA SER A 26 1.33 -29.06 -8.07
C SER A 26 1.78 -29.00 -9.54
N ILE A 27 2.60 -28.00 -9.86
CA ILE A 27 3.13 -27.76 -11.20
C ILE A 27 4.66 -27.74 -11.11
N GLY A 28 5.31 -28.75 -11.66
CA GLY A 28 6.76 -28.87 -11.63
C GLY A 28 7.48 -27.87 -12.55
N ALA A 29 8.73 -27.56 -12.24
CA ALA A 29 9.59 -26.72 -13.07
C ALA A 29 9.66 -27.20 -14.53
N GLY A 30 9.67 -26.25 -15.47
CA GLY A 30 9.64 -26.52 -16.90
C GLY A 30 8.27 -26.93 -17.46
N THR A 31 7.27 -27.16 -16.60
CA THR A 31 5.89 -27.42 -17.05
C THR A 31 5.23 -26.11 -17.44
N VAL A 32 4.62 -26.07 -18.63
CA VAL A 32 3.81 -24.94 -19.08
C VAL A 32 2.35 -25.38 -19.18
N ARG A 33 1.45 -24.65 -18.51
CA ARG A 33 0.01 -24.75 -18.68
C ARG A 33 -0.50 -23.42 -19.23
N TYR A 34 -1.05 -23.47 -20.43
CA TYR A 34 -1.51 -22.31 -21.17
C TYR A 34 -2.97 -22.51 -21.58
N ALA A 35 -3.82 -21.54 -21.21
CA ALA A 35 -5.23 -21.47 -21.60
C ALA A 35 -5.52 -20.19 -22.41
N SER A 36 -6.49 -20.26 -23.30
CA SER A 36 -7.07 -19.11 -24.02
C SER A 36 -8.48 -19.47 -24.51
N GLY A 37 -9.41 -18.52 -24.57
CA GLY A 37 -10.75 -18.77 -25.10
C GLY A 37 -11.88 -17.91 -24.51
N LEU A 38 -12.74 -18.55 -23.72
CA LEU A 38 -14.12 -18.15 -23.41
C LEU A 38 -14.24 -17.04 -22.35
N GLY A 39 -13.12 -16.58 -21.78
CA GLY A 39 -13.14 -15.57 -20.71
C GLY A 39 -13.51 -16.16 -19.33
N LEU A 40 -13.40 -17.47 -19.14
CA LEU A 40 -13.61 -18.12 -17.86
C LEU A 40 -12.28 -18.22 -17.08
N PRO A 41 -12.32 -18.27 -15.73
CA PRO A 41 -11.14 -18.56 -14.93
C PRO A 41 -10.48 -19.88 -15.36
N MET A 42 -9.15 -19.90 -15.50
CA MET A 42 -8.40 -21.13 -15.80
C MET A 42 -8.67 -22.19 -14.73
N TYR A 43 -8.63 -21.78 -13.47
CA TYR A 43 -8.87 -22.62 -12.31
C TYR A 43 -9.95 -22.02 -11.41
N ARG A 44 -10.94 -22.84 -11.06
CA ARG A 44 -12.01 -22.50 -10.11
C ARG A 44 -11.93 -23.41 -8.89
N GLY A 45 -12.10 -22.87 -7.68
CA GLY A 45 -12.25 -23.72 -6.51
C GLY A 45 -13.57 -24.49 -6.50
N GLY A 46 -13.53 -25.77 -6.15
CA GLY A 46 -14.72 -26.56 -5.86
C GLY A 46 -15.42 -26.16 -4.55
N PHE A 47 -16.67 -26.61 -4.36
CA PHE A 47 -17.42 -26.47 -3.10
C PHE A 47 -17.03 -27.61 -2.14
N PHE A 48 -15.86 -27.53 -1.51
CA PHE A 48 -15.43 -28.54 -0.55
C PHE A 48 -14.93 -27.93 0.76
N PRO A 49 -15.07 -28.62 1.91
CA PRO A 49 -14.88 -28.02 3.24
C PRO A 49 -13.42 -27.69 3.61
N PHE A 50 -12.44 -27.95 2.74
CA PHE A 50 -11.02 -27.67 2.99
C PHE A 50 -10.41 -26.91 1.80
N GLY A 51 -9.58 -25.90 2.10
CA GLY A 51 -8.90 -25.10 1.09
C GLY A 51 -7.94 -25.93 0.25
N VAL A 52 -7.94 -25.71 -1.07
CA VAL A 52 -7.02 -26.37 -2.00
C VAL A 52 -5.67 -25.67 -1.98
N ASN A 53 -4.58 -26.42 -1.78
CA ASN A 53 -3.22 -25.89 -1.88
C ASN A 53 -2.77 -25.81 -3.34
N LEU A 54 -1.97 -24.78 -3.65
CA LEU A 54 -1.34 -24.60 -4.95
C LEU A 54 0.17 -24.48 -4.77
N ASP A 55 0.92 -25.34 -5.44
CA ASP A 55 2.38 -25.29 -5.51
C ASP A 55 2.83 -25.16 -6.98
N ASN A 56 3.32 -23.99 -7.36
CA ASN A 56 3.72 -23.71 -8.73
C ASN A 56 5.22 -23.41 -8.84
N ALA A 57 5.95 -24.27 -9.54
CA ALA A 57 7.31 -24.04 -9.99
C ALA A 57 7.42 -23.89 -11.52
N GLY A 58 6.32 -24.03 -12.26
CA GLY A 58 6.26 -23.92 -13.71
C GLY A 58 5.66 -22.60 -14.20
N THR A 59 5.10 -22.62 -15.42
CA THR A 59 4.42 -21.47 -16.01
C THR A 59 2.93 -21.75 -16.13
N LEU A 60 2.12 -20.95 -15.46
CA LEU A 60 0.68 -20.87 -15.63
C LEU A 60 0.35 -19.59 -16.40
N TRP A 61 -0.31 -19.72 -17.54
CA TRP A 61 -0.63 -18.59 -18.41
C TRP A 61 -2.07 -18.67 -18.90
N ILE A 62 -2.79 -17.55 -18.86
CA ILE A 62 -4.07 -17.40 -19.54
C ILE A 62 -4.09 -16.10 -20.37
N ASP A 63 -4.55 -16.19 -21.62
CA ASP A 63 -4.68 -15.05 -22.52
C ASP A 63 -6.07 -15.02 -23.15
N ASN A 64 -6.81 -13.92 -22.92
CA ASN A 64 -8.20 -13.79 -23.35
C ASN A 64 -8.55 -12.40 -23.91
N ALA A 65 -9.53 -12.35 -24.80
CA ALA A 65 -9.93 -11.09 -25.42
C ALA A 65 -10.83 -10.22 -24.53
N THR A 66 -11.78 -10.83 -23.80
CA THR A 66 -12.82 -10.09 -23.04
C THR A 66 -12.53 -9.97 -21.55
N GLY A 67 -11.67 -10.85 -21.02
CA GLY A 67 -11.36 -10.94 -19.60
C GLY A 67 -10.53 -12.19 -19.32
N ALA A 68 -9.50 -12.06 -18.49
CA ALA A 68 -8.63 -13.17 -18.12
C ALA A 68 -8.61 -13.33 -16.61
N SER A 69 -8.96 -14.52 -16.13
CA SER A 69 -8.79 -14.87 -14.73
C SER A 69 -7.99 -16.16 -14.64
N LEU A 70 -6.89 -16.15 -13.89
CA LEU A 70 -6.09 -17.37 -13.75
C LEU A 70 -6.65 -18.22 -12.61
N PHE A 71 -6.78 -17.65 -11.40
CA PHE A 71 -7.38 -18.31 -10.25
C PHE A 71 -8.54 -17.50 -9.68
N GLN A 72 -9.68 -18.16 -9.48
CA GLN A 72 -10.80 -17.62 -8.70
C GLN A 72 -11.37 -18.71 -7.78
N SER A 73 -11.29 -18.53 -6.46
CA SER A 73 -11.87 -19.47 -5.48
C SER A 73 -12.40 -18.75 -4.25
N ASN A 74 -13.43 -19.37 -3.65
CA ASN A 74 -13.91 -18.98 -2.34
C ASN A 74 -13.06 -19.59 -1.21
N LEU A 75 -12.42 -20.75 -1.44
CA LEU A 75 -11.66 -21.48 -0.43
C LEU A 75 -10.27 -21.82 -0.97
N PHE A 76 -9.25 -21.10 -0.50
CA PHE A 76 -7.86 -21.43 -0.76
C PHE A 76 -7.17 -21.96 0.49
N GLY A 77 -6.38 -23.01 0.28
CA GLY A 77 -5.31 -23.37 1.19
C GLY A 77 -4.14 -22.41 1.04
N ALA A 78 -2.92 -22.90 1.23
CA ALA A 78 -1.71 -22.13 0.99
C ALA A 78 -1.36 -22.10 -0.51
N ILE A 79 -0.89 -20.95 -0.99
CA ILE A 79 -0.34 -20.79 -2.33
C ILE A 79 1.18 -20.61 -2.22
N THR A 80 1.94 -21.44 -2.92
CA THR A 80 3.39 -21.30 -3.09
C THR A 80 3.69 -21.12 -4.57
N ASN A 81 4.39 -20.04 -4.93
CA ASN A 81 4.80 -19.75 -6.29
C ASN A 81 6.32 -19.49 -6.36
N SER A 82 7.04 -20.34 -7.07
CA SER A 82 8.43 -20.12 -7.49
C SER A 82 8.56 -20.00 -9.02
N GLY A 83 7.47 -20.23 -9.76
CA GLY A 83 7.38 -20.10 -11.21
C GLY A 83 6.70 -18.81 -11.67
N ALA A 84 6.04 -18.86 -12.83
CA ALA A 84 5.29 -17.75 -13.40
C ALA A 84 3.78 -18.01 -13.36
N MET A 85 3.00 -17.01 -12.94
CA MET A 85 1.54 -16.96 -13.05
C MET A 85 1.14 -15.68 -13.79
N VAL A 86 0.48 -15.81 -14.94
CA VAL A 86 0.19 -14.65 -15.80
C VAL A 86 -1.24 -14.69 -16.32
N ALA A 87 -2.02 -13.67 -15.98
CA ALA A 87 -3.31 -13.39 -16.60
C ALA A 87 -3.19 -12.19 -17.55
N ARG A 88 -3.47 -12.39 -18.84
CA ARG A 88 -3.46 -11.33 -19.85
C ARG A 88 -4.81 -11.18 -20.54
N SER A 89 -5.31 -9.95 -20.59
CA SER A 89 -6.55 -9.61 -21.29
C SER A 89 -6.33 -8.49 -22.29
N SER A 90 -6.60 -8.74 -23.58
CA SER A 90 -6.39 -7.75 -24.66
C SER A 90 -7.54 -6.75 -24.83
N GLY A 91 -8.69 -6.98 -24.21
CA GLY A 91 -9.88 -6.13 -24.34
C GLY A 91 -10.71 -5.97 -23.08
N GLY A 92 -10.27 -6.50 -21.94
CA GLY A 92 -10.97 -6.32 -20.67
C GLY A 92 -10.08 -6.43 -19.44
N VAL A 93 -10.62 -7.01 -18.38
CA VAL A 93 -9.99 -7.10 -17.06
C VAL A 93 -9.05 -8.31 -16.99
N ALA A 94 -7.92 -8.18 -16.30
CA ALA A 94 -7.05 -9.30 -15.94
C ALA A 94 -7.01 -9.49 -14.41
N ASN A 95 -7.20 -10.72 -13.93
CA ASN A 95 -7.10 -11.09 -12.52
C ASN A 95 -6.27 -12.37 -12.37
N THR A 96 -5.13 -12.32 -11.69
CA THR A 96 -4.27 -13.51 -11.58
C THR A 96 -4.67 -14.38 -10.40
N ILE A 97 -4.81 -13.81 -9.21
CA ILE A 97 -5.25 -14.53 -8.01
C ILE A 97 -6.39 -13.74 -7.34
N GLY A 98 -7.60 -14.30 -7.38
CA GLY A 98 -8.78 -13.75 -6.72
C GLY A 98 -9.29 -14.67 -5.60
N ILE A 99 -9.22 -14.20 -4.36
CA ILE A 99 -9.56 -14.90 -3.12
C ILE A 99 -10.76 -14.21 -2.45
N ASN A 100 -11.84 -14.95 -2.15
CA ASN A 100 -13.08 -14.36 -1.65
C ASN A 100 -13.47 -14.70 -0.20
N SER A 101 -13.07 -15.85 0.38
CA SER A 101 -13.63 -16.26 1.69
C SER A 101 -12.63 -16.91 2.64
N SER A 102 -11.74 -17.79 2.18
CA SER A 102 -10.72 -18.40 3.04
C SER A 102 -9.37 -18.42 2.33
N PHE A 103 -8.32 -18.13 3.10
CA PHE A 103 -6.95 -18.01 2.62
C PHE A 103 -5.97 -18.39 3.72
N GLN A 104 -5.01 -19.28 3.42
CA GLN A 104 -3.96 -19.67 4.37
C GLN A 104 -2.62 -18.97 4.09
N GLY A 105 -2.55 -18.12 3.07
CA GLY A 105 -1.37 -17.31 2.76
C GLY A 105 -0.81 -17.58 1.36
N LEU A 106 0.04 -16.66 0.92
CA LEU A 106 0.78 -16.72 -0.34
C LEU A 106 2.27 -16.57 -0.05
N SER A 107 3.09 -17.48 -0.54
CA SER A 107 4.54 -17.33 -0.62
C SER A 107 4.95 -17.23 -2.09
N ASN A 108 5.37 -16.04 -2.52
CA ASN A 108 5.85 -15.78 -3.87
C ASN A 108 7.37 -15.54 -3.87
N SER A 109 8.09 -16.34 -4.65
CA SER A 109 9.50 -16.16 -5.02
C SER A 109 9.70 -16.09 -6.53
N GLY A 110 8.64 -16.34 -7.31
CA GLY A 110 8.63 -16.20 -8.76
C GLY A 110 7.93 -14.93 -9.22
N SER A 111 7.12 -15.05 -10.27
CA SER A 111 6.48 -13.94 -10.97
C SER A 111 4.97 -14.10 -11.02
N ILE A 112 4.23 -13.07 -10.58
CA ILE A 112 2.76 -12.99 -10.67
C ILE A 112 2.42 -11.72 -11.45
N TYR A 113 1.75 -11.86 -12.59
CA TYR A 113 1.46 -10.75 -13.50
C TYR A 113 -0.01 -10.71 -13.89
N ALA A 114 -0.65 -9.55 -13.74
CA ALA A 114 -1.94 -9.24 -14.35
C ALA A 114 -1.76 -8.12 -15.38
N ILE A 115 -2.11 -8.38 -16.64
CA ILE A 115 -1.97 -7.42 -17.74
C ILE A 115 -3.33 -7.27 -18.41
N GLY A 116 -4.07 -6.21 -18.07
CA GLY A 116 -5.42 -5.97 -18.57
C GLY A 116 -5.48 -4.80 -19.54
N ALA A 117 -6.42 -4.82 -20.48
CA ALA A 117 -6.66 -3.66 -21.34
C ALA A 117 -7.29 -2.52 -20.52
N THR A 118 -8.29 -2.81 -19.69
CA THR A 118 -9.03 -1.79 -18.92
C THR A 118 -8.63 -1.79 -17.44
N SER A 119 -8.52 -2.96 -16.82
CA SER A 119 -8.09 -3.08 -15.43
C SER A 119 -7.30 -4.35 -15.17
N ALA A 120 -6.41 -4.31 -14.17
CA ALA A 120 -5.59 -5.45 -13.77
C ALA A 120 -5.51 -5.59 -12.25
N SER A 121 -5.61 -6.82 -11.75
CA SER A 121 -5.37 -7.16 -10.35
C SER A 121 -4.50 -8.42 -10.25
N ALA A 122 -3.29 -8.30 -9.68
CA ALA A 122 -2.39 -9.45 -9.61
C ALA A 122 -2.74 -10.37 -8.43
N VAL A 123 -2.88 -9.82 -7.22
CA VAL A 123 -3.37 -10.55 -6.05
C VAL A 123 -4.46 -9.74 -5.37
N SER A 124 -5.66 -10.31 -5.28
CA SER A 124 -6.82 -9.68 -4.64
C SER A 124 -7.42 -10.63 -3.61
N ASP A 125 -7.32 -10.27 -2.34
CA ASP A 125 -7.79 -11.08 -1.22
C ASP A 125 -8.80 -10.34 -0.34
N TRP A 126 -10.03 -10.84 -0.41
CA TRP A 126 -11.21 -10.38 0.30
C TRP A 126 -11.64 -11.31 1.44
N SER A 127 -10.82 -12.31 1.80
CA SER A 127 -11.18 -13.34 2.76
C SER A 127 -11.37 -12.83 4.19
N GLY A 128 -10.71 -11.74 4.56
CA GLY A 128 -10.57 -11.31 5.95
C GLY A 128 -9.80 -12.28 6.84
N SER A 129 -9.01 -13.17 6.23
CA SER A 129 -8.12 -14.06 6.95
C SER A 129 -6.95 -13.27 7.55
N PRO A 130 -6.40 -13.66 8.72
CA PRO A 130 -5.12 -13.14 9.24
C PRO A 130 -3.90 -13.58 8.40
N ALA A 131 -4.11 -14.31 7.31
CA ALA A 131 -3.04 -14.83 6.48
C ALA A 131 -2.16 -13.73 5.85
N VAL A 132 -0.90 -14.10 5.64
CA VAL A 132 0.15 -13.20 5.15
C VAL A 132 0.47 -13.51 3.68
N ILE A 133 0.60 -12.45 2.88
CA ILE A 133 1.22 -12.50 1.56
C ILE A 133 2.69 -12.17 1.73
N THR A 134 3.57 -13.14 1.50
CA THR A 134 5.02 -12.93 1.49
C THR A 134 5.53 -12.91 0.06
N ASN A 135 6.21 -11.83 -0.33
CA ASN A 135 6.80 -11.64 -1.64
C ASN A 135 8.33 -11.48 -1.56
N SER A 136 9.03 -12.27 -2.38
CA SER A 136 10.47 -12.22 -2.62
C SER A 136 10.83 -12.22 -4.11
N GLY A 137 9.82 -12.27 -4.98
CA GLY A 137 9.92 -12.13 -6.43
C GLY A 137 9.12 -10.93 -6.93
N ILE A 138 8.39 -11.09 -8.03
CA ILE A 138 7.61 -10.00 -8.65
C ILE A 138 6.11 -10.26 -8.50
N ILE A 139 5.38 -9.23 -8.07
CA ILE A 139 3.93 -9.12 -8.20
C ILE A 139 3.65 -7.84 -8.98
N ALA A 140 3.06 -7.94 -10.17
CA ALA A 140 2.90 -6.81 -11.08
C ALA A 140 1.49 -6.74 -11.69
N ALA A 141 0.91 -5.53 -11.73
CA ALA A 141 -0.36 -5.27 -12.39
C ALA A 141 -0.22 -4.10 -13.39
N GLN A 142 -0.67 -4.30 -14.63
CA GLN A 142 -0.61 -3.30 -15.69
C GLN A 142 -1.95 -3.16 -16.39
N ALA A 143 -2.43 -1.92 -16.55
CA ALA A 143 -3.63 -1.65 -17.34
C ALA A 143 -3.64 -0.23 -17.92
N THR A 144 -4.57 0.09 -18.84
CA THR A 144 -4.75 1.50 -19.25
C THR A 144 -5.60 2.29 -18.25
N GLY A 145 -6.62 1.67 -17.67
CA GLY A 145 -7.54 2.28 -16.71
C GLY A 145 -7.01 2.22 -15.28
N SER A 146 -7.19 1.08 -14.59
CA SER A 146 -6.81 0.94 -13.18
C SER A 146 -6.09 -0.37 -12.90
N SER A 147 -5.01 -0.32 -12.10
CA SER A 147 -4.23 -1.50 -11.74
C SER A 147 -3.97 -1.56 -10.24
N PHE A 148 -4.07 -2.77 -9.69
CA PHE A 148 -3.87 -3.06 -8.27
C PHE A 148 -2.94 -4.27 -8.15
N ALA A 149 -1.71 -4.09 -7.69
CA ALA A 149 -0.77 -5.21 -7.63
C ALA A 149 -1.12 -6.16 -6.47
N VAL A 150 -1.35 -5.62 -5.27
CA VAL A 150 -1.83 -6.38 -4.12
C VAL A 150 -3.00 -5.66 -3.47
N THR A 151 -4.12 -6.33 -3.31
CA THR A 151 -5.27 -5.85 -2.54
C THR A 151 -5.53 -6.80 -1.39
N ARG A 152 -5.58 -6.27 -0.17
CA ARG A 152 -6.00 -6.98 1.03
C ARG A 152 -7.19 -6.28 1.66
N VAL A 153 -8.20 -7.07 2.02
CA VAL A 153 -9.42 -6.58 2.66
C VAL A 153 -9.69 -7.34 3.97
N ASN A 154 -10.10 -6.60 5.01
CA ASN A 154 -10.46 -7.10 6.35
C ASN A 154 -9.27 -7.73 7.10
N GLY A 155 -8.12 -7.05 7.11
CA GLY A 155 -6.91 -7.44 7.86
C GLY A 155 -5.98 -8.46 7.19
N GLY A 156 -5.00 -8.94 7.96
CA GLY A 156 -3.85 -9.76 7.53
C GLY A 156 -2.62 -8.91 7.17
N GLY A 157 -1.58 -9.53 6.60
CA GLY A 157 -0.30 -8.83 6.38
C GLY A 157 0.27 -9.01 4.98
N VAL A 158 1.02 -8.00 4.53
CA VAL A 158 1.88 -8.06 3.34
C VAL A 158 3.33 -7.90 3.77
N VAL A 159 4.17 -8.86 3.41
CA VAL A 159 5.61 -8.84 3.66
C VAL A 159 6.33 -8.86 2.31
N ASN A 160 6.84 -7.71 1.88
CA ASN A 160 7.69 -7.59 0.71
C ASN A 160 9.16 -7.59 1.14
N THR A 161 9.86 -8.70 0.92
CA THR A 161 11.26 -8.87 1.32
C THR A 161 12.21 -8.04 0.44
N ALA A 162 13.49 -7.97 0.80
CA ALA A 162 14.48 -7.13 0.12
C ALA A 162 14.67 -7.43 -1.39
N SER A 163 14.40 -8.65 -1.84
CA SER A 163 14.42 -9.00 -3.27
C SER A 163 13.07 -8.83 -3.97
N GLY A 164 12.01 -8.57 -3.19
CA GLY A 164 10.64 -8.47 -3.67
C GLY A 164 10.34 -7.15 -4.36
N SER A 165 9.54 -7.21 -5.42
CA SER A 165 8.98 -6.06 -6.13
C SER A 165 7.46 -6.18 -6.25
N ILE A 166 6.75 -5.15 -5.82
CA ILE A 166 5.31 -4.97 -6.03
C ILE A 166 5.12 -3.75 -6.92
N LEU A 167 4.61 -3.97 -8.13
CA LEU A 167 4.64 -2.98 -9.21
C LEU A 167 3.26 -2.75 -9.81
N SER A 168 2.86 -1.50 -9.98
CA SER A 168 1.57 -1.13 -10.58
C SER A 168 1.74 -0.02 -11.61
N GLU A 169 1.15 -0.18 -12.79
CA GLU A 169 1.27 0.79 -13.89
C GLU A 169 -0.06 0.94 -14.65
N SER A 170 -0.72 2.10 -14.53
CA SER A 170 -1.97 2.42 -15.22
C SER A 170 -2.39 3.89 -15.06
N GLY A 171 -3.53 4.28 -15.63
CA GLY A 171 -4.10 5.62 -15.39
C GLY A 171 -4.54 5.88 -13.94
N ASN A 172 -4.80 4.84 -13.15
CA ASN A 172 -5.05 4.87 -11.71
C ASN A 172 -4.33 3.68 -11.08
N ALA A 173 -3.03 3.84 -10.83
CA ALA A 173 -2.16 2.76 -10.39
C ALA A 173 -2.03 2.72 -8.88
N VAL A 174 -2.30 1.55 -8.30
CA VAL A 174 -2.10 1.28 -6.87
C VAL A 174 -1.20 0.07 -6.66
N GLY A 175 -0.12 0.25 -5.87
CA GLY A 175 0.81 -0.82 -5.54
C GLY A 175 0.19 -1.82 -4.56
N VAL A 176 0.04 -1.40 -3.31
CA VAL A 176 -0.62 -2.16 -2.24
C VAL A 176 -1.85 -1.39 -1.78
N SER A 177 -3.00 -2.06 -1.73
CA SER A 177 -4.21 -1.52 -1.11
C SER A 177 -4.56 -2.33 0.14
N LEU A 178 -4.69 -1.63 1.25
CA LEU A 178 -5.12 -2.14 2.55
C LEU A 178 -6.51 -1.56 2.83
N TYR A 179 -7.56 -2.33 2.54
CA TYR A 179 -8.94 -1.92 2.81
C TYR A 179 -9.41 -2.58 4.09
N ARG A 180 -10.05 -1.84 4.99
CA ARG A 180 -10.57 -2.40 6.24
C ARG A 180 -9.47 -3.16 6.99
N GLY A 181 -8.58 -2.42 7.66
CA GLY A 181 -7.47 -2.95 8.42
C GLY A 181 -7.88 -3.90 9.56
N HIS A 182 -7.02 -4.06 10.55
CA HIS A 182 -7.35 -4.90 11.68
C HIS A 182 -8.39 -4.24 12.62
N PHE A 183 -9.57 -4.85 12.76
CA PHE A 183 -10.58 -4.50 13.77
C PHE A 183 -10.06 -4.59 15.21
N ILE A 184 -10.04 -3.46 15.92
CA ILE A 184 -9.65 -3.42 17.33
C ILE A 184 -10.73 -4.12 18.19
N GLY A 185 -10.31 -5.01 19.09
CA GLY A 185 -11.14 -5.52 20.19
C GLY A 185 -12.12 -6.66 19.86
N ASP A 186 -12.14 -7.19 18.64
CA ASP A 186 -12.92 -8.38 18.29
C ASP A 186 -12.18 -9.71 18.58
N GLY A 187 -10.88 -9.62 18.91
CA GLY A 187 -10.01 -10.76 19.19
C GLY A 187 -9.63 -11.60 17.98
N SER A 188 -9.93 -11.15 16.75
CA SER A 188 -9.70 -11.92 15.51
C SER A 188 -8.26 -11.83 14.99
N ILE A 189 -7.55 -10.75 15.30
CA ILE A 189 -6.14 -10.50 14.91
C ILE A 189 -5.41 -9.83 16.10
N PRO A 190 -4.08 -10.04 16.31
CA PRO A 190 -3.35 -9.38 17.40
C PRO A 190 -3.08 -7.90 17.13
N ASP A 191 -3.26 -7.06 18.14
CA ASP A 191 -2.99 -5.60 18.15
C ASP A 191 -1.54 -5.17 17.81
N THR A 192 -0.66 -6.15 17.60
CA THR A 192 0.76 -6.02 17.25
C THR A 192 1.06 -6.43 15.80
N MET A 193 0.04 -6.75 15.01
CA MET A 193 0.23 -7.14 13.61
C MET A 193 0.69 -5.93 12.79
N ILE A 194 1.68 -6.14 11.93
CA ILE A 194 2.11 -5.14 10.95
C ILE A 194 1.42 -5.49 9.62
N ASP A 195 0.57 -4.59 9.15
CA ASP A 195 -0.22 -4.78 7.92
C ASP A 195 0.66 -4.76 6.67
N LEU A 196 1.71 -3.94 6.67
CA LEU A 196 2.70 -3.89 5.59
C LEU A 196 4.13 -3.78 6.13
N GLN A 197 4.94 -4.79 5.82
CA GLN A 197 6.39 -4.76 5.99
C GLN A 197 7.05 -4.74 4.62
N ASN A 198 7.69 -3.63 4.28
CA ASN A 198 8.44 -3.47 3.04
C ASN A 198 9.94 -3.37 3.31
N ALA A 199 10.72 -4.28 2.74
CA ALA A 199 12.17 -4.20 2.62
C ALA A 199 12.64 -4.13 1.16
N GLY A 200 11.74 -4.41 0.21
CA GLY A 200 11.99 -4.39 -1.23
C GLY A 200 11.48 -3.11 -1.90
N LEU A 201 10.99 -3.25 -3.13
CA LEU A 201 10.39 -2.16 -3.90
C LEU A 201 8.86 -2.27 -3.93
N ILE A 202 8.16 -1.19 -3.59
CA ILE A 202 6.75 -0.96 -3.90
C ILE A 202 6.68 0.29 -4.77
N GLU A 203 6.17 0.17 -5.99
CA GLU A 203 6.14 1.27 -6.95
C GLU A 203 4.81 1.31 -7.71
N ALA A 204 4.21 2.50 -7.76
CA ALA A 204 3.03 2.79 -8.57
C ALA A 204 3.34 3.92 -9.56
N ILE A 205 3.03 3.71 -10.83
CA ILE A 205 3.31 4.66 -11.91
C ILE A 205 2.02 4.98 -12.67
N SER A 206 1.69 6.26 -12.71
CA SER A 206 0.61 6.78 -13.53
C SER A 206 1.06 6.84 -15.00
N THR A 207 0.21 6.38 -15.92
CA THR A 207 0.53 6.47 -17.35
C THR A 207 0.50 7.94 -17.81
N PRO A 208 1.34 8.36 -18.79
CA PRO A 208 1.36 9.75 -19.24
C PRO A 208 -0.03 10.25 -19.68
N GLY A 209 -0.47 11.38 -19.11
CA GLY A 209 -1.79 11.95 -19.38
C GLY A 209 -2.93 11.37 -18.54
N ALA A 210 -2.62 10.55 -17.53
CA ALA A 210 -3.58 10.08 -16.54
C ALA A 210 -4.29 11.23 -15.81
N ALA A 211 -5.56 11.01 -15.47
CA ALA A 211 -6.37 11.94 -14.69
C ALA A 211 -6.19 11.76 -13.16
N TYR A 212 -5.55 10.66 -12.74
CA TYR A 212 -5.35 10.29 -11.35
C TYR A 212 -3.87 10.17 -11.03
N TYR A 213 -3.54 10.43 -9.77
CA TYR A 213 -2.21 10.21 -9.22
C TYR A 213 -1.97 8.71 -8.99
N SER A 214 -0.72 8.26 -9.10
CA SER A 214 -0.36 6.92 -8.65
C SER A 214 -0.17 6.88 -7.13
N VAL A 215 -0.59 5.77 -6.52
CA VAL A 215 -0.53 5.57 -5.06
C VAL A 215 0.24 4.29 -4.77
N ALA A 216 1.39 4.38 -4.12
CA ALA A 216 2.20 3.18 -3.85
C ALA A 216 1.54 2.30 -2.77
N VAL A 217 1.07 2.92 -1.68
CA VAL A 217 0.31 2.27 -0.62
C VAL A 217 -0.97 3.07 -0.35
N GLN A 218 -2.12 2.44 -0.57
CA GLN A 218 -3.43 3.00 -0.27
C GLN A 218 -4.01 2.30 0.95
N ILE A 219 -4.49 3.08 1.90
CA ILE A 219 -5.20 2.64 3.09
C ILE A 219 -6.61 3.19 2.99
N ALA A 220 -7.61 2.32 3.02
CA ALA A 220 -9.00 2.74 3.00
C ALA A 220 -9.63 2.39 4.34
N THR A 221 -9.87 3.42 5.14
CA THR A 221 -10.39 3.29 6.49
C THR A 221 -11.90 3.03 6.44
N GLY A 222 -12.33 1.94 7.07
CA GLY A 222 -13.73 1.49 7.01
C GLY A 222 -14.45 1.37 8.34
N SER A 223 -13.71 1.20 9.43
CA SER A 223 -14.16 1.06 10.81
C SER A 223 -12.94 1.24 11.72
N TYR A 224 -13.12 1.44 13.04
CA TYR A 224 -12.04 1.65 14.02
C TYR A 224 -10.89 0.63 13.90
N GLU A 225 -9.92 0.94 13.06
CA GLU A 225 -8.83 0.06 12.66
C GLU A 225 -7.51 0.74 12.98
N ARG A 226 -6.45 -0.06 13.08
CA ARG A 226 -5.09 0.44 13.11
C ARG A 226 -4.35 -0.16 11.94
N ASN A 227 -3.64 0.69 11.19
CA ASN A 227 -2.79 0.27 10.09
C ASN A 227 -1.34 0.57 10.45
N HIS A 228 -0.48 -0.45 10.47
CA HIS A 228 0.95 -0.28 10.73
C HIS A 228 1.75 -0.62 9.48
N ILE A 229 2.42 0.40 8.93
CA ILE A 229 3.36 0.28 7.82
C ILE A 229 4.78 0.41 8.37
N VAL A 230 5.63 -0.57 8.04
CA VAL A 230 7.06 -0.53 8.30
C VAL A 230 7.81 -0.59 6.97
N ASN A 231 8.57 0.46 6.67
CA ASN A 231 9.40 0.54 5.48
C ASN A 231 10.89 0.52 5.84
N SER A 232 11.64 -0.37 5.19
CA SER A 232 13.10 -0.47 5.17
C SER A 232 13.63 -0.63 3.74
N GLY A 233 12.75 -0.52 2.74
CA GLY A 233 13.07 -0.56 1.32
C GLY A 233 12.65 0.74 0.65
N VAL A 234 12.09 0.64 -0.56
CA VAL A 234 11.59 1.79 -1.32
C VAL A 234 10.08 1.70 -1.48
N ILE A 235 9.37 2.77 -1.14
CA ILE A 235 7.97 3.00 -1.47
C ILE A 235 7.92 4.23 -2.38
N ARG A 236 7.36 4.11 -3.59
CA ARG A 236 7.36 5.20 -4.58
C ARG A 236 6.05 5.34 -5.34
N GLY A 237 5.53 6.56 -5.40
CA GLY A 237 4.41 6.98 -6.25
C GLY A 237 4.30 8.50 -6.33
N ASP A 238 3.30 9.02 -7.03
CA ASP A 238 2.94 10.45 -6.90
C ASP A 238 2.56 10.73 -5.43
N TYR A 239 1.73 9.83 -4.89
CA TYR A 239 1.60 9.60 -3.46
C TYR A 239 2.27 8.28 -3.10
N ALA A 240 3.15 8.32 -2.10
CA ALA A 240 3.76 7.12 -1.58
C ALA A 240 2.79 6.39 -0.64
N ILE A 241 2.09 7.12 0.23
CA ILE A 241 1.13 6.57 1.19
C ILE A 241 -0.08 7.49 1.26
N VAL A 242 -1.28 6.94 1.11
CA VAL A 242 -2.55 7.68 1.28
C VAL A 242 -3.47 6.90 2.20
N ALA A 243 -4.07 7.57 3.18
CA ALA A 243 -5.25 7.10 3.89
C ALA A 243 -6.48 7.90 3.43
N ASP A 244 -7.41 7.26 2.71
CA ASP A 244 -8.61 7.90 2.17
C ASP A 244 -9.88 7.58 2.99
N GLY A 245 -10.05 8.27 4.12
CA GLY A 245 -11.22 8.11 4.97
C GLY A 245 -12.48 8.80 4.44
N THR A 246 -13.18 8.21 3.46
CA THR A 246 -14.44 8.82 2.96
C THR A 246 -15.55 7.86 2.55
N SER A 247 -15.35 6.55 2.60
CA SER A 247 -16.35 5.59 2.08
C SER A 247 -17.46 5.23 3.08
N PHE A 248 -17.33 5.59 4.37
CA PHE A 248 -18.24 5.17 5.43
C PHE A 248 -18.80 6.35 6.23
N SER A 249 -20.03 6.20 6.70
CA SER A 249 -20.76 7.22 7.46
C SER A 249 -21.25 6.62 8.79
N PRO A 250 -20.91 7.20 9.95
CA PRO A 250 -20.02 8.35 10.13
C PRO A 250 -18.56 8.02 9.73
N ALA A 251 -17.77 9.05 9.41
CA ALA A 251 -16.36 8.88 9.14
C ALA A 251 -15.65 8.31 10.38
N ALA A 252 -14.73 7.37 10.18
CA ALA A 252 -14.05 6.68 11.27
C ALA A 252 -12.65 7.28 11.49
N HIS A 253 -12.32 7.54 12.75
CA HIS A 253 -11.01 8.04 13.20
C HIS A 253 -10.10 6.83 13.43
N SER A 254 -9.42 6.38 12.39
CA SER A 254 -8.57 5.18 12.43
C SER A 254 -7.12 5.62 12.58
N THR A 255 -6.31 4.90 13.34
CA THR A 255 -4.92 5.31 13.55
C THR A 255 -4.00 4.62 12.55
N GLU A 256 -3.33 5.42 11.75
CA GLU A 256 -2.25 5.02 10.85
C GLU A 256 -0.89 5.26 11.51
N THR A 257 -0.06 4.21 11.58
CA THR A 257 1.33 4.32 11.98
C THR A 257 2.25 3.99 10.81
N VAL A 258 3.08 4.95 10.41
CA VAL A 258 4.12 4.78 9.39
C VAL A 258 5.49 4.85 10.06
N THR A 259 6.24 3.74 10.00
CA THR A 259 7.63 3.68 10.44
C THR A 259 8.53 3.56 9.22
N ASN A 260 9.33 4.59 8.94
CA ASN A 260 10.37 4.54 7.92
C ASN A 260 11.73 4.32 8.61
N GLU A 261 12.29 3.14 8.48
CA GLU A 261 13.56 2.74 9.11
C GLU A 261 14.77 3.40 8.44
N ALA A 262 15.94 3.27 9.06
CA ALA A 262 17.14 4.03 8.72
C ALA A 262 17.59 3.95 7.24
N ILE A 263 17.31 2.83 6.58
CA ILE A 263 17.62 2.61 5.15
C ILE A 263 16.40 2.78 4.23
N GLY A 264 15.24 3.06 4.80
CA GLY A 264 13.98 3.21 4.10
C GLY A 264 13.91 4.53 3.34
N LEU A 265 13.41 4.44 2.12
CA LEU A 265 13.12 5.57 1.24
C LEU A 265 11.63 5.59 0.91
N ILE A 266 10.99 6.73 1.14
CA ILE A 266 9.63 7.02 0.73
C ILE A 266 9.70 8.18 -0.27
N GLU A 267 9.28 7.95 -1.51
CA GLU A 267 9.30 8.94 -2.59
C GLU A 267 7.87 9.20 -3.07
N GLY A 268 7.39 10.42 -2.87
CA GLY A 268 5.99 10.79 -3.07
C GLY A 268 5.37 11.38 -1.81
N ALA A 269 4.21 11.99 -1.97
CA ALA A 269 3.48 12.57 -0.85
C ALA A 269 2.99 11.49 0.13
N ILE A 270 2.93 11.84 1.41
CA ILE A 270 2.20 11.08 2.43
C ILE A 270 0.98 11.92 2.81
N SER A 271 -0.22 11.35 2.72
CA SER A 271 -1.45 12.03 3.13
C SER A 271 -2.24 11.07 4.00
N LEU A 272 -2.31 11.37 5.28
CA LEU A 272 -3.09 10.65 6.27
C LEU A 272 -4.41 11.39 6.54
N GLY A 273 -5.23 10.85 7.42
CA GLY A 273 -6.67 11.06 7.39
C GLY A 273 -7.24 11.57 8.70
N LEU A 274 -8.19 10.81 9.24
CA LEU A 274 -8.80 11.08 10.53
C LEU A 274 -8.22 10.10 11.53
N GLY A 275 -7.98 10.55 12.76
CA GLY A 275 -7.47 9.73 13.85
C GLY A 275 -6.05 10.12 14.22
N ASP A 276 -5.68 9.83 15.47
CA ASP A 276 -4.37 10.20 16.00
C ASP A 276 -3.25 9.40 15.30
N ASP A 277 -2.70 9.94 14.22
CA ASP A 277 -1.76 9.31 13.32
C ASP A 277 -0.31 9.51 13.76
N ARG A 278 0.56 8.62 13.28
CA ARG A 278 1.96 8.61 13.70
C ARG A 278 2.93 8.29 12.58
N ILE A 279 3.88 9.20 12.37
CA ILE A 279 5.07 8.96 11.54
C ILE A 279 6.32 8.90 12.43
N VAL A 280 7.11 7.85 12.26
CA VAL A 280 8.47 7.74 12.81
C VAL A 280 9.44 7.58 11.65
N ASN A 281 10.19 8.63 11.36
CA ASN A 281 11.17 8.65 10.28
C ASN A 281 12.61 8.57 10.80
N ARG A 282 13.29 7.51 10.39
CA ARG A 282 14.74 7.31 10.55
C ARG A 282 15.47 7.28 9.22
N GLY A 283 14.74 7.15 8.12
CA GLY A 283 15.26 7.11 6.75
C GLY A 283 15.04 8.43 6.03
N THR A 284 14.69 8.35 4.75
CA THR A 284 14.44 9.52 3.90
C THR A 284 13.01 9.52 3.38
N ILE A 285 12.34 10.67 3.52
CA ILE A 285 11.04 10.96 2.91
C ILE A 285 11.21 12.12 1.93
N LEU A 286 10.97 11.85 0.64
CA LEU A 286 11.03 12.81 -0.46
C LEU A 286 9.61 13.13 -0.92
N GLY A 287 8.95 14.03 -0.20
CA GLY A 287 7.57 14.43 -0.44
C GLY A 287 7.09 15.33 0.68
N TRP A 288 5.94 15.97 0.47
CA TRP A 288 5.21 16.62 1.55
C TRP A 288 4.43 15.58 2.35
N ILE A 289 4.12 15.93 3.59
CA ILE A 289 3.33 15.13 4.52
C ILE A 289 2.12 15.96 4.91
N ASP A 290 0.95 15.37 4.85
CA ASP A 290 -0.31 15.91 5.38
C ASP A 290 -0.84 14.88 6.39
N MET A 291 -0.92 15.27 7.67
CA MET A 291 -1.32 14.35 8.75
C MET A 291 -2.83 14.31 8.94
N GLY A 292 -3.52 15.44 8.73
CA GLY A 292 -4.97 15.47 8.59
C GLY A 292 -5.69 16.06 9.81
N GLU A 293 -6.52 15.26 10.46
CA GLU A 293 -7.35 15.68 11.60
C GLU A 293 -7.06 14.79 12.81
N ASP A 294 -7.33 15.33 13.99
CA ASP A 294 -7.02 14.76 15.31
C ASP A 294 -5.53 14.93 15.70
N SER A 295 -5.12 14.39 16.85
CA SER A 295 -3.82 14.75 17.44
C SER A 295 -2.70 13.85 16.93
N ASP A 296 -1.90 14.40 16.04
CA ASP A 296 -0.92 13.66 15.27
C ASP A 296 0.52 13.78 15.80
N SER A 297 1.37 12.85 15.39
CA SER A 297 2.80 12.92 15.75
C SER A 297 3.76 12.53 14.63
N VAL A 298 4.75 13.38 14.40
CA VAL A 298 5.84 13.15 13.43
C VAL A 298 7.20 13.24 14.13
N ASP A 299 7.90 12.11 14.23
CA ASP A 299 9.25 12.02 14.78
C ASP A 299 10.27 11.85 13.65
N ASN A 300 10.91 12.95 13.24
CA ASN A 300 11.96 13.00 12.22
C ASN A 300 13.37 13.17 12.81
N ARG A 301 13.56 12.99 14.13
CA ARG A 301 14.83 13.31 14.82
C ARG A 301 16.08 12.64 14.26
N THR A 302 15.92 11.49 13.62
CA THR A 302 17.02 10.69 13.03
C THR A 302 16.88 10.49 11.53
N GLY A 303 15.90 11.12 10.89
CA GLY A 303 15.60 10.98 9.47
C GLY A 303 15.83 12.28 8.69
N THR A 304 15.32 12.32 7.47
CA THR A 304 15.24 13.53 6.65
C THR A 304 13.91 13.56 5.93
N ILE A 305 13.23 14.71 5.99
CA ILE A 305 12.04 15.03 5.19
C ILE A 305 12.42 16.20 4.29
N SER A 306 12.28 16.07 2.97
CA SER A 306 12.62 17.16 2.05
C SER A 306 11.45 18.08 1.70
N GLY A 307 10.22 17.71 2.07
CA GLY A 307 9.01 18.51 1.86
C GLY A 307 8.48 19.17 3.13
N ALA A 308 7.40 19.93 2.98
CA ALA A 308 6.69 20.49 4.13
C ALA A 308 5.86 19.41 4.82
N THR A 309 5.79 19.49 6.14
CA THR A 309 4.89 18.69 6.99
C THR A 309 3.74 19.58 7.44
N PHE A 310 2.52 19.25 7.05
CA PHE A 310 1.28 19.86 7.50
C PHE A 310 0.68 18.92 8.55
N LEU A 311 0.51 19.40 9.78
CA LEU A 311 -0.03 18.60 10.88
C LEU A 311 -1.56 18.65 10.88
N GLY A 312 -2.16 19.82 10.67
CA GLY A 312 -3.58 19.92 10.38
C GLY A 312 -4.38 20.35 11.60
N ASN A 313 -5.46 19.64 11.93
CA ASN A 313 -6.30 20.02 13.08
C ASN A 313 -6.05 19.08 14.25
N GLY A 314 -5.51 19.57 15.36
CA GLY A 314 -5.18 18.69 16.47
C GLY A 314 -4.32 19.38 17.51
N ALA A 315 -3.95 18.65 18.56
CA ALA A 315 -2.83 19.08 19.40
C ALA A 315 -1.61 18.28 18.96
N ASP A 316 -0.90 18.79 17.96
CA ASP A 316 0.05 17.97 17.20
C ASP A 316 1.47 18.10 17.71
N ILE A 317 2.30 17.10 17.41
CA ILE A 317 3.71 17.09 17.80
C ILE A 317 4.62 16.80 16.62
N PHE A 318 5.54 17.72 16.34
CA PHE A 318 6.58 17.57 15.33
C PHE A 318 7.98 17.67 15.94
N TRP A 319 8.83 16.70 15.60
CA TRP A 319 10.28 16.78 15.84
C TRP A 319 11.03 16.73 14.50
N GLY A 320 11.61 17.86 14.07
CA GLY A 320 12.33 18.00 12.80
C GLY A 320 13.67 17.27 12.77
N GLY A 321 14.49 17.45 13.80
CA GLY A 321 15.76 16.73 13.92
C GLY A 321 16.94 17.56 13.44
N ALA A 322 17.70 17.08 12.46
CA ALA A 322 18.82 17.83 11.91
C ALA A 322 18.56 18.13 10.43
N GLY A 323 18.81 19.38 10.01
CA GLY A 323 18.67 19.79 8.62
C GLY A 323 17.88 21.08 8.47
N THR A 324 17.14 21.18 7.38
CA THR A 324 16.18 22.27 7.17
C THR A 324 14.82 21.61 7.16
N ASP A 325 14.10 21.79 8.26
CA ASP A 325 12.76 21.23 8.42
C ASP A 325 11.69 22.30 8.18
N VAL A 326 10.57 21.90 7.60
CA VAL A 326 9.41 22.78 7.37
C VAL A 326 8.18 22.11 7.97
N ALA A 327 7.61 22.74 9.00
CA ALA A 327 6.43 22.24 9.68
C ALA A 327 5.38 23.34 9.91
N LEU A 328 4.12 23.00 9.67
CA LEU A 328 2.96 23.84 9.86
C LEU A 328 1.98 23.10 10.78
N GLY A 329 1.66 23.69 11.94
CA GLY A 329 0.68 23.15 12.89
C GLY A 329 -0.74 23.25 12.36
N ASP A 330 -1.12 24.42 11.84
CA ASP A 330 -2.47 24.81 11.41
C ASP A 330 -3.44 25.08 12.57
N ARG A 331 -4.27 24.16 13.05
CA ARG A 331 -5.22 24.46 14.16
C ARG A 331 -5.02 23.57 15.36
N GLY A 332 -5.00 24.21 16.52
CA GLY A 332 -4.95 23.59 17.83
C GLY A 332 -3.66 23.94 18.53
N ASP A 333 -3.40 23.32 19.68
CA ASP A 333 -2.27 23.71 20.54
C ASP A 333 -1.06 22.83 20.21
N ASP A 334 -0.26 23.28 19.25
CA ASP A 334 0.80 22.46 18.64
C ASP A 334 2.16 22.58 19.34
N THR A 335 2.97 21.52 19.26
CA THR A 335 4.37 21.53 19.68
C THR A 335 5.29 21.23 18.49
N LEU A 336 5.95 22.26 17.97
CA LEU A 336 6.87 22.16 16.83
C LEU A 336 8.32 22.36 17.28
N LEU A 337 9.11 21.30 17.20
CA LEU A 337 10.51 21.26 17.60
C LEU A 337 11.39 21.05 16.36
N GLY A 338 11.94 22.13 15.80
CA GLY A 338 12.75 22.07 14.57
C GLY A 338 14.05 21.30 14.74
N GLY A 339 14.70 21.43 15.90
CA GLY A 339 16.01 20.82 16.15
C GLY A 339 17.15 21.62 15.53
N VAL A 340 18.21 20.93 15.10
CA VAL A 340 19.45 21.56 14.61
C VAL A 340 19.34 21.93 13.15
N GLY A 341 19.33 23.24 12.87
CA GLY A 341 19.56 23.77 11.54
C GLY A 341 18.70 24.99 11.25
N ASN A 342 18.34 25.18 9.99
CA ASN A 342 17.59 26.34 9.54
C ASN A 342 16.16 25.92 9.23
N ASP A 343 15.30 26.01 10.24
CA ASP A 343 13.93 25.48 10.17
C ASP A 343 12.91 26.59 9.92
N LEU A 344 11.80 26.22 9.27
CA LEU A 344 10.60 27.05 9.14
C LEU A 344 9.46 26.36 9.89
N LEU A 345 9.12 26.91 11.05
CA LEU A 345 8.02 26.44 11.90
C LEU A 345 6.93 27.50 11.94
N LEU A 346 5.71 27.10 11.58
CA LEU A 346 4.50 27.91 11.72
C LEU A 346 3.55 27.15 12.63
N GLY A 347 3.22 27.68 13.81
CA GLY A 347 2.23 27.07 14.71
C GLY A 347 0.85 27.13 14.08
N GLY A 348 0.16 28.24 14.24
CA GLY A 348 -1.07 28.50 13.48
C GLY A 348 -2.10 29.15 14.39
N TYR A 349 -3.31 28.61 14.40
CA TYR A 349 -4.36 28.97 15.33
C TYR A 349 -4.30 28.10 16.58
N GLY A 350 -3.82 28.67 17.69
CA GLY A 350 -3.83 28.01 18.99
C GLY A 350 -2.75 28.59 19.89
N ASP A 351 -2.59 28.00 21.07
CA ASP A 351 -1.50 28.33 21.99
C ASP A 351 -0.28 27.42 21.70
N ASP A 352 0.46 27.74 20.64
CA ASP A 352 1.55 26.90 20.12
C ASP A 352 2.88 27.04 20.88
N VAL A 353 3.63 25.94 20.93
CA VAL A 353 5.03 25.88 21.39
C VAL A 353 5.95 25.65 20.19
N LEU A 354 6.73 26.69 19.83
CA LEU A 354 7.71 26.63 18.74
C LEU A 354 9.13 26.72 19.29
N GLN A 355 9.96 25.72 19.01
CA GLN A 355 11.39 25.73 19.36
C GLN A 355 12.25 25.32 18.17
N GLY A 356 13.09 26.22 17.68
CA GLY A 356 14.28 25.85 16.89
C GLY A 356 15.48 25.73 17.83
N ASP A 357 16.34 24.70 17.69
CA ASP A 357 17.52 24.62 18.56
C ASP A 357 18.58 25.65 18.15
N ALA A 358 19.35 26.09 19.15
CA ALA A 358 20.41 27.09 19.02
C ALA A 358 21.69 26.52 18.36
N GLY A 359 21.60 26.03 17.12
CA GLY A 359 22.75 25.79 16.26
C GLY A 359 23.24 27.11 15.64
N ALA A 360 24.54 27.37 15.65
CA ALA A 360 25.12 28.67 15.34
C ALA A 360 24.77 29.25 13.95
N ALA A 361 24.30 30.51 13.97
CA ALA A 361 24.29 31.51 12.88
C ALA A 361 23.45 31.23 11.61
N GLN A 362 22.12 31.42 11.71
CA GLN A 362 21.24 32.21 10.82
C GLN A 362 19.77 31.77 11.00
N GLN A 363 19.12 32.24 12.07
CA GLN A 363 17.73 31.84 12.37
C GLN A 363 16.73 32.68 11.56
N ARG A 364 15.84 32.01 10.82
CA ARG A 364 14.56 32.58 10.36
C ARG A 364 13.42 31.66 10.81
N VAL A 365 13.13 31.65 12.11
CA VAL A 365 11.81 31.23 12.60
C VAL A 365 10.84 32.34 12.17
N ILE A 366 9.94 32.08 11.21
CA ILE A 366 8.94 33.05 10.78
C ILE A 366 7.58 32.73 11.42
N ALA A 367 7.32 33.49 12.50
CA ALA A 367 6.04 33.98 13.03
C ALA A 367 4.85 33.02 13.21
N ALA A 368 4.49 32.81 14.48
CA ALA A 368 3.12 32.51 14.92
C ALA A 368 2.17 33.65 14.51
N ILE A 369 1.11 33.35 13.75
CA ILE A 369 -0.03 34.27 13.58
C ILE A 369 -1.01 33.97 14.71
N ALA A 370 -0.73 34.46 15.91
CA ALA A 370 -1.73 34.48 16.97
C ALA A 370 -2.82 35.50 16.62
N GLN A 371 -3.91 35.08 15.97
CA GLN A 371 -5.16 35.84 16.08
C GLN A 371 -5.73 35.59 17.48
N ARG A 372 -5.19 36.32 18.45
CA ARG A 372 -5.81 36.46 19.77
C ARG A 372 -7.22 36.97 19.54
N HIS A 373 -8.22 36.09 19.67
CA HIS A 373 -9.60 36.52 19.83
C HIS A 373 -9.64 37.32 21.13
N VAL A 374 -9.48 38.64 21.01
CA VAL A 374 -9.85 39.56 22.06
C VAL A 374 -11.34 39.37 22.21
N GLY A 375 -11.74 38.58 23.21
CA GLY A 375 -13.12 38.47 23.62
C GLY A 375 -13.68 39.87 23.77
N ALA A 376 -14.65 40.21 22.92
CA ALA A 376 -15.48 41.37 23.14
C ALA A 376 -16.40 41.04 24.33
N GLY A 377 -15.86 41.21 25.53
CA GLY A 377 -16.66 41.41 26.72
C GLY A 377 -17.25 42.82 26.67
N SER A 378 -18.56 42.91 26.43
CA SER A 378 -19.51 43.74 27.17
C SER A 378 -20.93 43.37 26.77
#